data_AF-A0A9X1YAJ2-F1
#
_entry.id   AF-A0A9X1YAJ2-F1
#
_cell.length_a   1.000
_cell.length_b   1.000
_cell.length_c   1.000
_cell.angle_alpha   90.00
_cell.angle_beta   90.00
_cell.angle_gamma   90.00
#
_symmetry.space_group_name_H-M   'P 1'
#
loop_
_entity.id
_entity.type
_entity.pdbx_description
1 polymer ?
#
loop_
_entity_poly.entity_id
_entity_poly.type
_entity_poly.pdbx_seq_one_letter_code
_entity_poly.pdbx_strand_id
1 'polypeptide(L)'
;MTTWTRVTDPDVAATLLPVWFAAHMMGVRGSYGFLLTTGDVVRVSRVIAVHVASDGPILIDVLLDHAGVPDGVDTAWQPKHFLGAPVPGANLATLNLAQVAIAVEFTAAEIAESTRQAQHAAATEDVVEVPVTTDATTVGYIEPATVNAAGQPVSVRLFGPG
;
A
#
# COMPACT_ATOMS: atom_id res chain seq x y z
N MET A 1 -3.46 -19.92 -37.98
CA MET A 1 -3.88 -18.50 -37.96
C MET A 1 -4.35 -18.18 -36.57
N THR A 2 -3.83 -17.14 -35.94
CA THR A 2 -4.24 -16.72 -34.60
C THR A 2 -5.52 -15.89 -34.72
N THR A 3 -6.57 -16.26 -33.99
CA THR A 3 -7.82 -15.49 -33.93
C THR A 3 -7.85 -14.66 -32.65
N TRP A 4 -8.39 -13.45 -32.72
CA TRP A 4 -8.49 -12.53 -31.60
C TRP A 4 -9.95 -12.32 -31.19
N THR A 5 -10.21 -12.47 -29.90
CA THR A 5 -11.53 -12.17 -29.31
C THR A 5 -11.44 -10.87 -28.55
N ARG A 6 -12.25 -9.88 -28.94
CA ARG A 6 -12.35 -8.60 -28.25
C ARG A 6 -13.48 -8.65 -27.23
N VAL A 7 -13.14 -8.42 -25.96
CA VAL A 7 -14.06 -8.41 -24.82
C VAL A 7 -14.16 -6.98 -24.31
N THR A 8 -15.36 -6.42 -24.34
CA THR A 8 -15.68 -5.08 -23.81
C THR A 8 -16.64 -5.11 -22.62
N ASP A 9 -17.29 -6.25 -22.41
CA ASP A 9 -18.21 -6.47 -21.31
C ASP A 9 -17.43 -6.89 -20.05
N PRO A 10 -17.51 -6.13 -18.95
CA PRO A 10 -16.86 -6.47 -17.68
C PRO A 10 -17.25 -7.85 -17.14
N ASP A 11 -18.50 -8.26 -17.28
CA ASP A 11 -18.97 -9.55 -16.75
C ASP A 11 -18.34 -10.72 -17.51
N VAL A 12 -18.21 -10.57 -18.83
CA VAL A 12 -17.48 -11.53 -19.67
C VAL A 12 -15.99 -11.51 -19.34
N ALA A 13 -15.40 -10.32 -19.16
CA ALA A 13 -13.98 -10.20 -18.81
C ALA A 13 -13.63 -10.83 -17.44
N ALA A 14 -14.55 -10.77 -16.47
CA ALA A 14 -14.40 -11.40 -15.16
C ALA A 14 -14.32 -12.94 -15.22
N THR A 15 -14.68 -13.56 -16.34
CA THR A 15 -14.45 -14.99 -16.58
C THR A 15 -13.02 -15.33 -16.98
N LEU A 16 -12.24 -14.32 -17.39
CA LEU A 16 -10.87 -14.45 -17.93
C LEU A 16 -9.82 -13.79 -17.04
N LEU A 17 -10.20 -12.73 -16.33
CA LEU A 17 -9.34 -11.89 -15.51
C LEU A 17 -9.87 -11.86 -14.07
N PRO A 18 -9.04 -11.42 -13.09
CA PRO A 18 -9.52 -11.24 -11.72
C PRO A 18 -10.79 -10.37 -11.68
N VAL A 19 -11.81 -10.82 -10.92
CA VAL A 19 -13.13 -10.17 -10.86
C VAL A 19 -13.03 -8.69 -10.51
N TRP A 20 -12.18 -8.35 -9.52
CA TRP A 20 -11.93 -6.96 -9.13
C TRP A 20 -11.42 -6.10 -10.30
N PHE A 21 -10.49 -6.63 -11.10
CA PHE A 21 -9.93 -5.93 -12.25
C PHE A 21 -11.02 -5.59 -13.27
N ALA A 22 -11.84 -6.57 -13.62
CA ALA A 22 -12.90 -6.40 -14.61
C ALA A 22 -13.98 -5.42 -14.09
N ALA A 23 -14.45 -5.60 -12.85
CA ALA A 23 -15.48 -4.76 -12.26
C ALA A 23 -15.05 -3.30 -12.12
N HIS A 24 -13.82 -3.05 -11.66
CA HIS A 24 -13.34 -1.69 -11.41
C HIS A 24 -12.77 -1.05 -12.67
N MET A 25 -11.68 -1.60 -13.20
CA MET A 25 -10.91 -0.93 -14.25
C MET A 25 -11.66 -0.90 -15.60
N MET A 26 -12.54 -1.87 -15.90
CA MET A 26 -13.39 -1.81 -17.11
C MET A 26 -14.75 -1.14 -16.84
N GLY A 27 -15.33 -1.33 -15.66
CA GLY A 27 -16.66 -0.84 -15.33
C GLY A 27 -16.73 0.67 -15.09
N VAL A 28 -15.72 1.25 -14.45
CA VAL A 28 -15.76 2.66 -14.00
C VAL A 28 -14.48 3.42 -14.35
N ARG A 29 -14.61 4.71 -14.62
CA ARG A 29 -13.45 5.62 -14.73
C ARG A 29 -12.92 5.89 -13.32
N GLY A 30 -11.60 5.88 -13.17
CA GLY A 30 -10.94 6.10 -11.88
C GLY A 30 -9.49 6.54 -12.06
N SER A 31 -8.73 6.46 -10.98
CA SER A 31 -7.28 6.68 -10.96
C SER A 31 -6.60 5.33 -10.79
N TYR A 32 -6.02 4.81 -11.87
CA TYR A 32 -5.45 3.46 -11.87
C TYR A 32 -4.03 3.44 -12.44
N GLY A 33 -3.31 2.36 -12.14
CA GLY A 33 -1.97 2.13 -12.61
C GLY A 33 -1.72 0.69 -13.03
N PHE A 34 -0.88 0.52 -14.04
CA PHE A 34 -0.22 -0.75 -14.35
C PHE A 34 1.27 -0.63 -14.04
N LEU A 35 1.73 -1.36 -13.02
CA LEU A 35 3.16 -1.51 -12.76
C LEU A 35 3.73 -2.48 -13.80
N LEU A 36 4.65 -1.98 -14.61
CA LEU A 36 5.34 -2.78 -15.62
C LEU A 36 6.47 -3.59 -14.99
N THR A 37 6.90 -4.63 -15.69
CA THR A 37 8.09 -5.42 -15.34
C THR A 37 9.38 -4.58 -15.32
N THR A 38 9.40 -3.43 -15.98
CA THR A 38 10.50 -2.44 -15.91
C THR A 38 10.53 -1.67 -14.58
N GLY A 39 9.44 -1.69 -13.82
CA GLY A 39 9.26 -0.90 -12.62
C GLY A 39 8.59 0.46 -12.85
N ASP A 40 8.34 0.84 -14.10
CA ASP A 40 7.54 2.03 -14.46
C ASP A 40 6.05 1.77 -14.22
N VAL A 41 5.29 2.85 -14.04
CA VAL A 41 3.83 2.77 -13.83
C VAL A 41 3.12 3.48 -14.98
N VAL A 42 2.31 2.76 -15.75
CA VAL A 42 1.43 3.38 -16.75
C VAL A 42 0.14 3.82 -16.06
N ARG A 43 -0.12 5.13 -16.05
CA ARG A 43 -1.36 5.70 -15.52
C ARG A 43 -2.48 5.55 -16.51
N VAL A 44 -3.59 5.00 -16.02
CA VAL A 44 -4.79 4.78 -16.82
C VAL A 44 -6.02 5.25 -16.06
N SER A 45 -6.96 5.81 -16.79
CA SER A 45 -8.27 6.18 -16.25
C SER A 45 -9.30 5.06 -16.39
N ARG A 46 -9.10 4.14 -17.34
CA ARG A 46 -10.02 3.01 -17.62
C ARG A 46 -9.39 1.99 -18.57
N VAL A 47 -9.83 0.74 -18.48
CA VAL A 47 -9.67 -0.30 -19.49
C VAL A 47 -10.90 -0.31 -20.40
N ILE A 48 -10.67 -0.22 -21.71
CA ILE A 48 -11.73 -0.13 -22.73
C ILE A 48 -12.10 -1.51 -23.25
N ALA A 49 -11.08 -2.34 -23.48
CA ALA A 49 -11.26 -3.67 -24.03
C ALA A 49 -10.09 -4.57 -23.63
N VAL A 50 -10.37 -5.87 -23.59
CA VAL A 50 -9.38 -6.92 -23.47
C VAL A 50 -9.43 -7.75 -24.75
N HIS A 51 -8.29 -7.95 -25.40
CA HIS A 51 -8.17 -8.79 -26.59
C HIS A 51 -7.43 -10.06 -26.21
N VAL A 52 -8.08 -11.19 -26.40
CA VAL A 52 -7.51 -12.50 -26.09
C VAL A 52 -7.25 -13.25 -27.39
N ALA A 53 -6.00 -13.60 -27.60
CA ALA A 53 -5.60 -14.43 -28.72
C ALA A 53 -5.90 -15.91 -28.44
N SER A 54 -6.24 -16.68 -29.46
CA SER A 54 -6.51 -18.13 -29.35
C SER A 54 -5.32 -18.94 -28.83
N ASP A 55 -4.11 -18.40 -28.92
CA ASP A 55 -2.85 -19.01 -28.47
C ASP A 55 -2.35 -18.47 -27.13
N GLY A 56 -3.14 -17.62 -26.43
CA GLY A 56 -2.90 -17.22 -25.05
C GLY A 56 -2.50 -15.75 -24.77
N PRO A 57 -1.84 -15.00 -25.69
CA PRO A 57 -1.58 -13.58 -25.48
C PRO A 57 -2.82 -12.75 -25.16
N ILE A 58 -2.65 -11.81 -24.23
CA ILE A 58 -3.69 -10.86 -23.85
C ILE A 58 -3.17 -9.44 -24.05
N LEU A 59 -3.92 -8.65 -24.83
CA LEU A 59 -3.70 -7.21 -24.98
C LEU A 59 -4.84 -6.44 -24.33
N ILE A 60 -4.55 -5.27 -23.79
CA ILE A 60 -5.52 -4.44 -23.05
C ILE A 60 -5.53 -3.06 -23.67
N ASP A 61 -6.66 -2.65 -24.24
CA ASP A 61 -6.87 -1.28 -24.67
C ASP A 61 -7.23 -0.44 -23.45
N VAL A 62 -6.53 0.67 -23.26
CA VAL A 62 -6.66 1.54 -22.10
C VAL A 62 -6.85 2.99 -22.52
N LEU A 63 -7.52 3.74 -21.65
CA LEU A 63 -7.48 5.19 -21.65
C LEU A 63 -6.37 5.63 -20.70
N LEU A 64 -5.29 6.19 -21.24
CA LEU A 64 -4.22 6.81 -20.48
C LEU A 64 -4.74 8.02 -19.71
N ASP A 65 -4.17 8.21 -18.53
CA ASP A 65 -4.32 9.42 -17.73
C ASP A 65 -3.07 10.32 -17.90
N HIS A 66 -3.05 11.48 -17.26
CA HIS A 66 -1.91 12.40 -17.30
C HIS A 66 -0.66 11.77 -16.67
N ALA A 67 0.51 12.04 -17.27
CA ALA A 67 1.79 11.63 -16.73
C ALA A 67 2.09 12.34 -15.39
N GLY A 68 2.99 11.76 -14.59
CA GLY A 68 3.35 12.26 -13.26
C GLY A 68 2.66 11.53 -12.12
N VAL A 69 2.97 11.91 -10.89
CA VAL A 69 2.47 11.24 -9.68
C VAL A 69 0.96 11.53 -9.50
N PRO A 70 0.10 10.50 -9.27
CA PRO A 70 -1.31 10.73 -8.96
C PRO A 70 -1.50 11.48 -7.64
N ASP A 71 -2.52 12.33 -7.58
CA ASP A 71 -2.87 13.05 -6.35
C ASP A 71 -3.26 12.08 -5.24
N GLY A 72 -2.80 12.35 -4.01
CA GLY A 72 -3.15 11.57 -2.83
C GLY A 72 -2.54 10.16 -2.77
N VAL A 73 -1.63 9.81 -3.68
CA VAL A 73 -0.95 8.51 -3.64
C VAL A 73 0.02 8.44 -2.44
N ASP A 74 0.14 7.24 -1.86
CA ASP A 74 1.07 6.98 -0.77
C ASP A 74 2.52 7.33 -1.15
N THR A 75 3.29 7.84 -0.18
CA THR A 75 4.70 8.23 -0.34
C THR A 75 5.59 7.14 -0.92
N ALA A 76 5.27 5.86 -0.70
CA ALA A 76 6.01 4.73 -1.25
C ALA A 76 5.93 4.65 -2.79
N TRP A 77 4.90 5.22 -3.40
CA TRP A 77 4.73 5.27 -4.85
C TRP A 77 5.41 6.47 -5.50
N GLN A 78 5.67 7.54 -4.75
CA GLN A 78 6.25 8.78 -5.30
C GLN A 78 7.60 8.60 -6.01
N PRO A 79 8.52 7.71 -5.57
CA PRO A 79 9.78 7.48 -6.27
C PRO A 79 9.63 6.75 -7.61
N LYS A 80 8.45 6.20 -7.94
CA LYS A 80 8.21 5.50 -9.21
C LYS A 80 8.14 6.48 -10.37
N HIS A 81 8.50 5.99 -11.55
CA HIS A 81 8.36 6.74 -12.78
C HIS A 81 6.98 6.47 -13.40
N PHE A 82 6.17 7.53 -13.53
CA PHE A 82 4.80 7.45 -14.01
C PHE A 82 4.70 7.89 -15.47
N LEU A 83 4.35 6.94 -16.32
CA LEU A 83 4.03 7.14 -17.73
C LEU A 83 2.54 7.47 -17.87
N GLY A 84 2.20 8.34 -18.80
CA GLY A 84 0.81 8.70 -19.11
C GLY A 84 0.68 9.12 -20.57
N ALA A 85 -0.38 9.86 -20.89
CA ALA A 85 -0.56 10.42 -22.22
C ALA A 85 0.65 11.32 -22.60
N PRO A 86 1.39 11.01 -23.68
CA PRO A 86 2.63 11.72 -24.02
C PRO A 86 2.37 13.15 -24.50
N VAL A 87 1.20 13.38 -25.10
CA VAL A 87 0.72 14.69 -25.56
C VAL A 87 -0.80 14.77 -25.36
N PRO A 88 -1.38 15.98 -25.26
CA PRO A 88 -2.82 16.15 -25.21
C PRO A 88 -3.54 15.44 -26.36
N GLY A 89 -4.59 14.69 -26.04
CA GLY A 89 -5.39 13.93 -27.02
C GLY A 89 -4.84 12.54 -27.38
N ALA A 90 -3.57 12.23 -27.07
CA ALA A 90 -3.01 10.89 -27.27
C ALA A 90 -3.28 10.00 -26.04
N ASN A 91 -4.56 9.74 -25.76
CA ASN A 91 -5.00 9.04 -24.54
C ASN A 91 -5.42 7.58 -24.77
N LEU A 92 -5.32 7.04 -25.97
CA LEU A 92 -5.59 5.63 -26.25
C LEU A 92 -4.27 4.87 -26.40
N ALA A 93 -4.15 3.75 -25.71
CA ALA A 93 -3.01 2.85 -25.84
C ALA A 93 -3.43 1.39 -25.72
N THR A 94 -2.58 0.50 -26.20
CA THR A 94 -2.74 -0.95 -26.02
C THR A 94 -1.53 -1.47 -25.25
N LEU A 95 -1.77 -2.17 -24.15
CA LEU A 95 -0.76 -2.78 -23.30
C LEU A 95 -0.71 -4.29 -23.55
N ASN A 96 0.49 -4.86 -23.54
CA ASN A 96 0.67 -6.31 -23.47
C ASN A 96 0.63 -6.74 -22.01
N LEU A 97 -0.34 -7.58 -21.63
CA LEU A 97 -0.51 -8.03 -20.24
C LEU A 97 0.71 -8.81 -19.73
N ALA A 98 1.50 -9.45 -20.61
CA ALA A 98 2.74 -10.12 -20.24
C ALA A 98 3.83 -9.17 -19.70
N GLN A 99 3.69 -7.85 -19.91
CA GLN A 99 4.60 -6.83 -19.39
C GLN A 99 4.09 -6.17 -18.11
N VAL A 100 2.91 -6.56 -17.62
CA VAL A 100 2.28 -6.00 -16.43
C VAL A 100 2.52 -6.94 -15.26
N ALA A 101 3.17 -6.42 -14.22
CA ALA A 101 3.37 -7.15 -12.98
C ALA A 101 2.17 -6.99 -12.02
N ILE A 102 1.62 -5.78 -11.93
CA ILE A 102 0.53 -5.44 -10.98
C ILE A 102 -0.43 -4.45 -11.62
N ALA A 103 -1.73 -4.63 -11.38
CA ALA A 103 -2.75 -3.61 -11.59
C ALA A 103 -3.15 -3.02 -10.23
N VAL A 104 -3.23 -1.70 -10.14
CA VAL A 104 -3.49 -0.97 -8.89
C VAL A 104 -4.53 0.12 -9.11
N GLU A 105 -5.36 0.34 -8.09
CA GLU A 105 -6.21 1.52 -7.97
C GLU A 105 -5.58 2.48 -6.96
N PHE A 106 -5.42 3.74 -7.36
CA PHE A 106 -4.88 4.78 -6.50
C PHE A 106 -6.04 5.42 -5.73
N THR A 107 -6.25 4.98 -4.50
CA THR A 107 -7.15 5.63 -3.55
C THR A 107 -6.34 6.57 -2.66
N ALA A 108 -6.86 7.78 -2.40
CA ALA A 108 -6.28 8.67 -1.41
C ALA A 108 -6.17 7.94 -0.06
N ALA A 109 -5.02 8.07 0.61
CA ALA A 109 -4.68 7.31 1.81
C ALA A 109 -5.62 7.60 3.00
N GLU A 110 -6.76 6.93 3.09
CA GLU A 110 -7.51 6.80 4.35
C GLU A 110 -7.01 5.63 5.21
N ILE A 111 -6.13 4.76 4.66
CA ILE A 111 -5.78 3.47 5.27
C ILE A 111 -4.59 3.54 6.26
N ALA A 112 -3.83 4.64 6.30
CA ALA A 112 -2.69 4.75 7.23
C ALA A 112 -3.06 5.28 8.63
N GLU A 113 -4.19 5.96 8.80
CA GLU A 113 -4.58 6.51 10.10
C GLU A 113 -5.21 5.46 11.03
N SER A 114 -5.97 4.51 10.47
CA SER A 114 -6.67 3.48 11.25
C SER A 114 -5.74 2.51 11.99
N THR A 115 -4.57 2.19 11.41
CA THR A 115 -3.56 1.36 12.11
C THR A 115 -2.82 2.17 13.20
N ARG A 116 -2.56 3.45 12.96
CA ARG A 116 -1.87 4.32 13.92
C ARG A 116 -2.78 4.67 15.11
N GLN A 117 -4.07 4.89 14.86
CA GLN A 117 -5.07 5.18 15.90
C GLN A 117 -5.43 3.94 16.73
N ALA A 118 -5.44 2.73 16.14
CA ALA A 118 -5.60 1.48 16.89
C ALA A 118 -4.39 1.18 17.79
N GLN A 119 -3.17 1.48 17.34
CA GLN A 119 -1.95 1.31 18.14
C GLN A 119 -1.82 2.38 19.25
N HIS A 120 -2.36 3.58 19.05
CA HIS A 120 -2.39 4.63 20.08
C HIS A 120 -3.49 4.38 21.12
N ALA A 121 -4.64 3.82 20.73
CA ALA A 121 -5.72 3.47 21.65
C ALA A 121 -5.37 2.27 22.56
N ALA A 122 -4.61 1.29 22.06
CA ALA A 122 -4.19 0.13 22.84
C ALA A 122 -3.10 0.43 23.90
N ALA A 123 -2.49 1.62 23.87
CA ALA A 123 -1.44 2.01 24.82
C ALA A 123 -1.96 2.77 26.06
N THR A 124 -3.27 2.98 26.19
CA THR A 124 -3.87 3.85 27.22
C THR A 124 -4.91 3.22 28.13
N GLU A 125 -5.02 1.89 28.21
CA GLU A 125 -5.89 1.22 29.19
C GLU A 125 -5.16 0.07 29.89
N ASP A 126 -4.57 0.37 31.06
CA ASP A 126 -4.77 -0.40 32.30
C ASP A 126 -3.96 0.27 33.44
N VAL A 127 -4.57 1.26 34.10
CA VAL A 127 -4.25 1.57 35.50
C VAL A 127 -5.43 1.06 36.32
N VAL A 128 -5.35 -0.20 36.73
CA VAL A 128 -6.21 -0.74 37.78
C VAL A 128 -5.71 -0.15 39.10
N GLU A 129 -6.36 0.89 39.60
CA GLU A 129 -6.19 1.34 40.98
C GLU A 129 -6.71 0.25 41.93
N VAL A 130 -5.79 -0.47 42.56
CA VAL A 130 -6.09 -1.38 43.67
C VAL A 130 -6.14 -0.55 44.95
N PRO A 131 -7.25 -0.51 45.70
CA PRO A 131 -7.27 0.15 47.00
C PRO A 131 -6.47 -0.67 48.01
N VAL A 132 -5.25 -0.23 48.32
CA VAL A 132 -4.46 -0.80 49.42
C VAL A 132 -5.03 -0.29 50.74
N THR A 133 -5.70 -1.19 51.45
CA THR A 133 -5.97 -1.03 52.88
C THR A 133 -4.66 -1.30 53.60
N THR A 134 -4.09 -0.28 54.23
CA THR A 134 -2.88 -0.41 55.03
C THR A 134 -3.17 -1.18 56.31
N ASP A 135 -2.61 -2.37 56.43
CA ASP A 135 -2.26 -2.93 57.73
C ASP A 135 -0.89 -3.62 57.66
N ALA A 136 -0.18 -3.57 58.78
CA ALA A 136 1.27 -3.48 58.84
C ALA A 136 2.07 -4.77 58.53
N THR A 137 3.35 -4.54 58.20
CA THR A 137 4.52 -5.39 58.51
C THR A 137 4.94 -6.44 57.47
N THR A 138 6.03 -6.16 56.71
CA THR A 138 7.30 -6.91 56.75
C THR A 138 8.30 -6.30 55.75
N VAL A 139 9.53 -6.08 56.24
CA VAL A 139 10.63 -5.33 55.65
C VAL A 139 11.35 -6.13 54.55
N GLY A 140 11.47 -5.54 53.36
CA GLY A 140 12.41 -5.94 52.32
C GLY A 140 13.26 -4.74 51.91
N TYR A 141 14.57 -4.80 52.17
CA TYR A 141 15.54 -3.76 51.85
C TYR A 141 15.71 -3.65 50.32
N ILE A 142 15.54 -2.46 49.75
CA ILE A 142 16.01 -2.11 48.40
C ILE A 142 17.14 -1.10 48.60
N GLU A 143 18.35 -1.41 48.14
CA GLU A 143 19.47 -0.46 48.21
C GLU A 143 19.18 0.78 47.35
N PRO A 144 19.43 2.01 47.86
CA PRO A 144 19.24 3.22 47.07
C PRO A 144 20.33 3.34 45.99
N ALA A 145 19.91 3.64 44.77
CA ALA A 145 20.81 3.97 43.67
C ALA A 145 21.69 5.17 44.02
N THR A 146 23.01 5.03 43.90
CA THR A 146 23.96 6.12 44.13
C THR A 146 23.85 7.13 42.98
N VAL A 147 23.33 8.31 43.30
CA VAL A 147 23.34 9.48 42.41
C VAL A 147 24.52 10.38 42.75
N ASN A 148 25.06 11.08 41.76
CA ASN A 148 26.09 12.10 42.04
C ASN A 148 25.47 13.36 42.66
N ALA A 149 26.31 14.33 43.07
CA ALA A 149 25.86 15.59 43.67
C ALA A 149 24.98 16.46 42.75
N ALA A 150 24.82 16.11 41.47
CA ALA A 150 23.93 16.76 40.51
C ALA A 150 22.63 15.95 40.26
N GLY A 151 22.37 14.87 40.99
CA GLY A 151 21.14 14.10 40.92
C GLY A 151 21.03 13.14 39.72
N GLN A 152 22.13 12.87 39.00
CA GLN A 152 22.13 11.92 37.89
C GLN A 152 22.55 10.51 38.32
N PRO A 153 21.95 9.44 37.76
CA PRO A 153 22.31 8.07 38.08
C PRO A 153 23.72 7.73 37.57
N VAL A 154 24.55 7.14 38.44
CA VAL A 154 25.91 6.73 38.09
C VAL A 154 25.85 5.32 37.48
N SER A 155 26.07 5.21 36.17
CA SER A 155 26.19 3.91 35.51
C SER A 155 27.50 3.22 35.89
N VAL A 156 27.44 2.24 36.77
CA VAL A 156 28.59 1.37 37.08
C VAL A 156 28.77 0.38 35.92
N ARG A 157 29.84 0.54 35.12
CA ARG A 157 30.22 -0.50 34.14
C ARG A 157 30.92 -1.64 34.87
N LEU A 158 30.27 -2.79 34.93
CA LEU A 158 30.88 -4.05 35.36
C LEU A 158 31.83 -4.53 34.25
N PHE A 159 33.14 -4.49 34.50
CA PHE A 159 34.10 -5.24 33.69
C PHE A 159 34.04 -6.71 34.11
N GLY A 160 33.53 -7.58 33.22
CA GLY A 160 33.68 -9.02 33.36
C GLY A 160 35.06 -9.48 32.86
N PRO A 161 35.65 -10.54 33.43
CA PRO A 161 36.93 -11.09 32.94
C PRO A 161 36.70 -12.04 31.77
N GLY A 162 37.56 -11.97 30.76
CA GLY A 162 37.60 -12.86 29.60
C GLY A 162 38.46 -12.29 28.50
#